data_AF-A0A523YT21-F1
#
_entry.id   AF-A0A523YT21-F1
#
_cell.length_a   1.000
_cell.length_b   1.000
_cell.length_c   1.000
_cell.angle_alpha   90.00
_cell.angle_beta   90.00
_cell.angle_gamma   90.00
#
_symmetry.space_group_name_H-M   'P 1'
#
loop_
_entity.id
_entity.type
_entity.pdbx_description
1 polymer ?
#
loop_
_entity_poly.entity_id
_entity_poly.type
_entity_poly.pdbx_seq_one_letter_code
_entity_poly.pdbx_strand_id
1 'polypeptide(L)' 'MEKVKKFLKEVNAELRKVTWPTKDELIGSTIVTVVVSLIVAIFIGIVDRILSVVIRSIFGGGIGG' A
#
# COMPACT_ATOMS: atom_id res chain seq x y z
N MET A 1 1.02 -28.14 31.17
CA MET A 1 1.94 -27.55 30.17
C MET A 1 2.17 -28.45 28.94
N GLU A 2 2.17 -29.79 29.06
CA GLU A 2 2.35 -30.69 27.90
C GLU A 2 1.33 -30.47 26.76
N LYS A 3 0.06 -30.22 27.09
CA LYS A 3 -0.98 -29.94 26.08
C LYS A 3 -0.61 -28.73 25.20
N VAL A 4 -0.11 -27.65 25.80
CA VAL A 4 0.28 -26.42 25.07
C VAL A 4 1.47 -26.69 24.14
N LYS A 5 2.48 -27.46 24.59
CA LYS A 5 3.60 -27.89 23.72
C LYS A 5 3.11 -28.72 22.54
N LYS A 6 2.14 -29.61 22.76
CA LYS A 6 1.56 -30.46 21.72
C LYS A 6 0.75 -29.64 20.71
N PHE A 7 -0.09 -28.72 21.19
CA PHE A 7 -0.82 -27.75 20.35
C PHE A 7 0.11 -26.88 19.50
N LEU A 8 1.18 -26.32 20.07
CA LEU A 8 2.16 -25.53 19.30
C LEU A 8 2.88 -26.37 18.24
N LYS A 9 3.15 -27.65 18.53
CA LYS A 9 3.79 -28.56 17.58
C LYS A 9 2.86 -28.93 16.42
N GLU A 10 1.57 -29.13 16.70
CA GLU A 10 0.53 -29.37 15.70
C GLU A 10 0.28 -28.13 14.83
N VAL A 11 0.17 -26.93 15.43
CA VAL A 11 0.03 -25.65 14.70
C VAL A 11 1.24 -25.38 13.81
N ASN A 12 2.46 -25.61 14.29
CA ASN A 12 3.67 -25.45 13.46
C ASN A 12 3.72 -26.46 12.30
N ALA A 13 3.17 -27.66 12.47
CA ALA A 13 3.06 -28.65 11.40
C ALA A 13 2.03 -28.25 10.34
N GLU A 14 0.91 -27.62 10.72
CA GLU A 14 -0.08 -27.05 9.78
C GLU A 14 0.42 -25.78 9.08
N LEU A 15 1.10 -24.89 9.81
CA LEU A 15 1.72 -23.69 9.23
C LEU A 15 2.80 -24.02 8.19
N ARG A 16 3.40 -25.21 8.26
CA ARG A 16 4.31 -25.74 7.24
C ARG A 16 3.61 -26.29 6.00
N LYS A 17 2.32 -26.67 6.10
CA LYS A 17 1.48 -27.02 4.95
C LYS A 17 0.95 -25.78 4.23
N VAL A 18 0.93 -24.63 4.90
CA VAL A 18 0.69 -23.34 4.25
C VAL A 18 1.89 -23.05 3.37
N THR A 19 1.68 -23.13 2.07
CA THR A 19 2.67 -22.78 1.05
C THR A 19 2.89 -21.28 1.11
N TRP A 20 3.83 -20.84 1.94
CA TRP A 20 4.26 -19.44 1.93
C TRP A 20 4.95 -19.16 0.60
N PRO A 21 4.60 -18.04 -0.05
CA PRO A 21 5.25 -17.65 -1.28
C PRO A 21 6.75 -17.49 -1.02
N THR A 22 7.55 -17.84 -2.03
CA THR A 22 9.01 -17.77 -1.91
C THR A 22 9.45 -16.30 -1.79
N LYS A 23 10.57 -16.05 -1.10
CA LYS A 23 11.06 -14.67 -0.84
C LYS A 23 11.14 -13.84 -2.12
N ASP A 24 11.48 -14.46 -3.25
CA ASP A 24 11.55 -13.84 -4.57
C ASP A 24 10.19 -13.38 -5.10
N GLU A 25 9.11 -14.13 -4.87
CA GLU A 25 7.74 -13.74 -5.25
C GLU A 25 7.22 -12.58 -4.39
N LEU A 26 7.54 -12.57 -3.09
CA LEU A 26 7.21 -11.44 -2.21
C LEU A 26 7.92 -10.16 -2.66
N ILE A 27 9.19 -10.26 -3.05
CA ILE A 27 9.96 -9.11 -3.51
C ILE A 27 9.43 -8.62 -4.86
N GLY A 28 9.16 -9.52 -5.81
CA GLY A 28 8.61 -9.18 -7.12
C GLY A 28 7.26 -8.45 -7.02
N SER A 29 6.34 -8.97 -6.21
CA SER A 29 5.01 -8.36 -6.01
C SER A 29 5.06 -7.01 -5.28
N THR A 30 6.03 -6.83 -4.37
CA THR A 30 6.25 -5.56 -3.68
C THR A 30 6.84 -4.51 -4.62
N ILE A 31 7.78 -4.88 -5.49
CA ILE A 31 8.38 -3.96 -6.48
C ILE A 31 7.32 -3.40 -7.42
N VAL A 32 6.43 -4.25 -7.94
CA VAL A 32 5.33 -3.81 -8.81
C VAL A 32 4.44 -2.82 -8.07
N THR A 33 4.07 -3.12 -6.82
CA THR A 33 3.25 -2.23 -5.99
C THR A 33 3.94 -0.87 -5.75
N VAL A 34 5.26 -0.86 -5.52
CA VAL A 34 6.04 0.37 -5.35
C VAL A 34 6.05 1.21 -6.62
N VAL A 35 6.22 0.59 -7.79
CA VAL A 35 6.20 1.31 -9.07
C VAL A 35 4.82 1.91 -9.33
N VAL A 36 3.75 1.14 -9.13
CA VAL A 36 2.37 1.62 -9.34
C VAL A 36 2.03 2.75 -8.36
N SER A 37 2.41 2.63 -7.09
CA SER A 37 2.16 3.69 -6.10
C SER A 37 2.93 4.97 -6.42
N LEU A 38 4.14 4.86 -6.97
CA LEU A 38 4.92 6.02 -7.43
C LEU A 38 4.22 6.76 -8.57
N ILE A 39 3.70 6.01 -9.55
CA ILE A 39 2.95 6.59 -10.69
C ILE A 39 1.68 7.30 -10.19
N VAL A 40 0.94 6.65 -9.29
CA VAL A 40 -0.26 7.24 -8.68
C VAL A 40 0.07 8.50 -7.89
N ALA A 41 1.16 8.50 -7.11
CA ALA A 41 1.60 9.67 -6.35
C ALA A 41 1.94 10.85 -7.27
N ILE A 42 2.61 10.61 -8.39
CA ILE A 42 2.91 11.65 -9.38
C ILE A 42 1.61 12.19 -10.00
N PHE A 43 0.69 11.30 -10.40
CA PHE A 43 -0.60 11.69 -10.97
C PHE A 43 -1.41 12.58 -10.01
N ILE A 44 -1.57 12.13 -8.76
CA ILE A 44 -2.26 12.88 -7.72
C ILE A 44 -1.58 14.24 -7.51
N GLY A 45 -0.25 14.29 -7.39
CA GLY A 45 0.49 15.54 -7.22
C GLY A 45 0.32 16.53 -8.39
N ILE A 46 0.15 16.05 -9.63
CA ILE A 46 -0.18 16.90 -10.78
C ILE A 46 -1.61 17.43 -10.66
N VAL A 47 -2.57 16.55 -10.32
CA VAL A 47 -3.97 16.92 -10.15
C VAL A 47 -4.14 17.96 -9.04
N ASP A 48 -3.47 17.79 -7.90
CA ASP A 48 -3.49 18.73 -6.79
C ASP A 48 -2.98 20.12 -7.19
N ARG A 49 -1.93 20.18 -8.03
CA ARG A 49 -1.42 21.46 -8.56
C ARG A 49 -2.44 22.13 -9.48
N ILE A 50 -3.06 21.36 -10.38
CA ILE A 50 -4.09 21.88 -11.29
C ILE A 50 -5.28 22.39 -10.49
N LEU A 51 -5.80 21.60 -9.55
CA LEU A 51 -6.90 21.99 -8.68
C LEU A 51 -6.55 23.24 -7.87
N SER A 52 -5.34 23.32 -7.30
CA SER A 52 -4.90 24.50 -6.54
C SER A 52 -4.91 25.78 -7.39
N VAL A 53 -4.51 25.69 -8.66
CA VAL A 53 -4.55 26.82 -9.60
C VAL A 53 -5.99 27.18 -9.96
N VAL A 54 -6.82 26.19 -10.29
CA VAL A 54 -8.23 26.40 -10.65
C VAL A 54 -9.01 27.01 -9.48
N ILE A 55 -8.84 26.47 -8.27
CA ILE A 55 -9.45 26.98 -7.04
C ILE A 55 -8.99 28.41 -6.77
N ARG A 56 -7.69 28.71 -6.90
CA ARG A 56 -7.18 30.09 -6.74
C ARG A 56 -7.76 31.05 -7.78
N SER A 57 -7.94 30.62 -9.03
CA SER A 57 -8.54 31.47 -10.07
C SER A 57 -10.04 31.71 -9.84
N ILE A 58 -10.77 30.69 -9.38
CA ILE A 58 -12.22 30.80 -9.12
C ILE A 58 -12.50 31.56 -7.82
N PHE A 59 -11.82 31.23 -6.73
CA PHE A 59 -12.04 31.88 -5.42
C PHE A 59 -11.29 33.21 -5.28
N GLY A 60 -10.11 33.35 -5.89
CA GLY A 60 -9.32 34.60 -5.89
C GLY A 60 -9.91 35.71 -6.76
N GLY A 61 -10.83 35.38 -7.68
CA GLY A 61 -11.62 36.37 -8.43
C GLY A 61 -12.92 36.81 -7.74
N GLY A 62 -13.30 36.20 -6.60
CA GLY A 62 -14.66 36.31 -6.06
C GLY A 62 -14.83 36.96 -4.69
N ILE A 63 -13.80 37.05 -3.83
CA ILE A 63 -13.91 37.71 -2.52
C ILE A 63 -12.59 38.42 -2.21
N GLY A 64 -12.45 39.61 -2.77
CA GLY A 64 -11.29 40.49 -2.64
C GLY A 64 -11.65 41.91 -3.06
N GLY A 65 -12.85 42.34 -2.67
CA GLY A 65 -13.36 43.71 -2.65
C GLY A 65 -14.20 43.85 -1.40
#